data_AF-A0A355PE41-F1
#
_entry.id   AF-A0A355PE41-F1
#
_cell.length_a   1.000
_cell.length_b   1.000
_cell.length_c   1.000
_cell.angle_alpha   90.00
_cell.angle_beta   90.00
_cell.angle_gamma   90.00
#
_symmetry.space_group_name_H-M   'P 1'
#
loop_
_entity.id
_entity.type
_entity.pdbx_description
1 polymer ?
#
loop_
_entity_poly.entity_id
_entity_poly.type
_entity_poly.pdbx_seq_one_letter_code
_entity_poly.pdbx_strand_id
1 'polypeptide(L)' 'MSTPHDSPVPRLNYPTARFMISAPTLALCPDDTGAEVAFAGRSNAGKSSAINALTQQNALARTSRT' A
#
# COMPACT_ATOMS: atom_id res chain seq x y z
N MET A 1 11.54 -4.44 37.74
CA MET A 1 11.76 -3.59 36.54
C MET A 1 11.07 -4.28 35.38
N SER A 2 9.86 -3.85 35.04
CA SER A 2 9.05 -4.44 33.97
C SER A 2 9.32 -3.67 32.68
N THR A 3 9.77 -4.36 31.64
CA THR A 3 10.05 -3.78 30.32
C THR A 3 8.74 -3.38 29.61
N PRO A 4 8.66 -2.18 28.99
CA PRO A 4 7.49 -1.76 28.25
C PRO A 4 7.64 -2.17 26.77
N HIS A 5 7.31 -3.41 26.40
CA HIS A 5 7.37 -3.79 24.98
C HIS A 5 6.23 -4.68 24.48
N ASP A 6 5.26 -5.03 25.33
CA ASP A 6 4.16 -5.94 24.94
C ASP A 6 2.86 -5.20 24.60
N SER A 7 2.97 -4.06 23.90
CA SER A 7 1.80 -3.43 23.29
C SER A 7 1.42 -4.23 22.04
N PRO A 8 0.19 -4.78 21.92
CA PRO A 8 -0.20 -5.53 20.74
C PRO A 8 -0.16 -4.61 19.52
N VAL A 9 0.70 -4.95 18.55
CA VAL A 9 0.74 -4.26 17.26
C VAL A 9 -0.63 -4.44 16.61
N PRO A 10 -1.33 -3.36 16.22
CA PRO A 10 -2.63 -3.46 15.58
C PRO A 10 -2.52 -4.35 14.32
N ARG A 11 -3.40 -5.35 14.21
CA ARG A 11 -3.47 -6.13 12.98
C ARG A 11 -4.11 -5.28 11.89
N LEU A 12 -3.36 -5.05 10.81
CA LEU A 12 -3.84 -4.31 9.65
C LEU A 12 -4.85 -5.14 8.85
N ASN A 13 -5.98 -4.53 8.49
CA ASN A 13 -7.04 -5.16 7.70
C ASN A 13 -6.88 -4.87 6.19
N TYR A 14 -5.89 -5.50 5.55
CA TYR A 14 -5.55 -5.26 4.14
C TYR A 14 -6.70 -5.40 3.14
N PRO A 15 -7.68 -6.31 3.32
CA PRO A 15 -8.86 -6.40 2.44
C PRO A 15 -9.71 -5.13 2.33
N THR A 16 -9.58 -4.19 3.26
CA THR A 16 -10.29 -2.90 3.22
C THR A 16 -9.55 -1.79 2.48
N ALA A 17 -8.38 -2.08 1.90
CA ALA A 17 -7.62 -1.12 1.11
C ALA A 17 -8.44 -0.54 -0.04
N ARG A 18 -8.20 0.74 -0.37
CA ARG A 18 -8.87 1.47 -1.44
C ARG A 18 -7.88 2.36 -2.17
N PHE A 19 -8.13 2.59 -3.45
CA PHE A 19 -7.42 3.61 -4.21
C PHE A 19 -7.76 5.00 -3.65
N MET A 20 -6.74 5.78 -3.31
CA MET A 20 -6.91 7.14 -2.78
C MET A 20 -6.81 8.17 -3.92
N ILE A 21 -5.62 8.33 -4.50
CA ILE A 21 -5.35 9.26 -5.61
C ILE A 21 -4.24 8.72 -6.52
N SER A 22 -4.11 9.35 -7.70
CA SER A 22 -2.93 9.23 -8.57
C SER A 22 -2.19 10.56 -8.58
N ALA A 23 -0.97 10.59 -8.08
CA ALA A 23 -0.12 11.78 -8.01
C ALA A 23 1.04 11.65 -9.01
N PRO A 24 0.93 12.20 -10.24
CA PRO A 24 1.97 12.08 -11.26
C PRO A 24 3.20 12.95 -10.98
N THR A 25 3.09 13.91 -10.08
CA THR A 25 4.19 14.77 -9.61
C THR A 25 4.15 14.88 -8.09
N LEU A 26 5.29 15.19 -7.48
CA LEU A 26 5.40 15.30 -6.01
C LEU A 26 4.47 16.35 -5.41
N ALA A 27 4.21 17.44 -6.15
CA ALA A 27 3.32 18.52 -5.71
C ALA A 27 1.84 18.09 -5.61
N LEU A 28 1.48 16.93 -6.18
CA LEU A 28 0.13 16.36 -6.14
C LEU A 28 0.00 15.22 -5.14
N CYS A 29 1.06 14.88 -4.40
CA CYS A 29 1.01 13.91 -3.31
C CYS A 29 0.15 14.46 -2.16
N PRO A 30 -0.49 13.57 -1.37
CA PRO A 30 -1.14 14.00 -0.14
C PRO A 30 -0.08 14.42 0.90
N ASP A 31 -0.54 15.00 2.00
CA ASP A 31 0.34 15.31 3.13
C ASP A 31 1.00 14.03 3.68
N ASP A 32 2.32 14.09 3.87
CA ASP A 32 3.11 12.98 4.42
C ASP A 32 2.73 12.74 5.88
N THR A 33 1.88 11.73 6.09
CA THR A 33 1.26 11.45 7.39
C THR A 33 1.25 9.96 7.68
N GLY A 34 1.75 9.59 8.85
CA GLY A 34 1.78 8.19 9.30
C GLY A 34 2.92 7.39 8.68
N ALA A 35 2.69 6.10 8.43
CA ALA A 35 3.68 5.19 7.88
C ALA A 35 3.21 4.67 6.51
N GLU A 36 4.11 4.73 5.52
CA GLU A 36 3.83 4.32 4.15
C GLU A 36 4.79 3.22 3.68
N VAL A 37 4.34 2.42 2.70
CA VAL A 37 5.15 1.38 2.06
C VAL A 37 5.13 1.59 0.55
N ALA A 38 6.30 1.89 -0.02
CA ALA A 38 6.45 2.05 -1.46
C ALA A 38 6.70 0.70 -2.16
N PHE A 39 5.99 0.46 -3.27
CA PHE A 39 6.20 -0.71 -4.13
C PHE A 39 7.01 -0.35 -5.37
N ALA A 40 8.25 -0.82 -5.46
CA ALA A 40 9.16 -0.58 -6.58
C ALA A 40 9.52 -1.88 -7.32
N GLY A 41 9.78 -1.81 -8.63
CA GLY A 41 10.15 -2.98 -9.43
C GLY A 41 10.00 -2.77 -10.93
N ARG A 42 10.65 -3.64 -11.72
CA ARG A 42 10.80 -3.52 -13.19
C ARG A 42 9.48 -3.56 -13.96
N SER A 43 8.52 -4.39 -13.55
CA SER A 43 7.25 -4.60 -14.27
C SER A 43 6.07 -4.06 -13.50
N ASN A 44 5.16 -3.34 -14.16
CA ASN A 44 3.91 -2.89 -13.56
C ASN A 44 2.97 -4.08 -13.29
N ALA A 45 2.97 -5.10 -14.14
CA ALA A 45 2.20 -6.33 -13.94
C ALA A 45 2.57 -6.99 -12.61
N GLY A 46 3.86 -7.24 -12.37
CA GLY A 46 4.30 -7.87 -11.12
C GLY A 46 3.94 -7.06 -9.86
N LYS A 47 4.14 -5.74 -9.89
CA LYS A 47 3.77 -4.85 -8.77
C LYS A 47 2.26 -4.91 -8.49
N SER A 48 1.44 -4.80 -9.53
CA SER A 48 -0.01 -4.85 -9.39
C SER A 48 -0.50 -6.20 -8.86
N SER A 49 0.10 -7.31 -9.31
CA SER A 49 -0.23 -8.66 -8.83
C SER A 49 0.11 -8.80 -7.35
N ALA A 50 1.26 -8.29 -6.90
CA ALA A 50 1.64 -8.31 -5.49
C ALA A 50 0.66 -7.51 -4.62
N ILE A 51 0.30 -6.29 -5.03
CA ILE A 51 -0.67 -5.44 -4.31
C ILE A 51 -2.01 -6.18 -4.18
N ASN A 52 -2.54 -6.68 -5.31
CA ASN A 52 -3.82 -7.38 -5.37
C ASN A 52 -3.83 -8.67 -4.52
N ALA A 53 -2.71 -9.40 -4.48
CA ALA A 53 -2.56 -10.58 -3.63
C ALA A 53 -2.53 -10.24 -2.13
N LEU A 54 -1.77 -9.20 -1.74
CA LEU A 54 -1.66 -8.75 -0.34
C LEU A 54 -2.99 -8.22 0.20
N THR A 55 -3.76 -7.53 -0.63
CA THR A 55 -5.06 -6.96 -0.25
C THR A 55 -6.22 -7.90 -0.52
N GLN A 56 -6.01 -9.08 -1.11
CA GLN A 56 -7.09 -10.01 -1.50
C GLN A 56 -8.14 -9.34 -2.40
N GLN A 57 -7.73 -8.44 -3.29
CA GLN A 57 -8.61 -7.71 -4.21
C GLN A 57 -8.14 -7.91 -5.66
N ASN A 58 -9.06 -8.20 -6.59
CA ASN A 58 -8.69 -8.55 -7.97
C ASN A 58 -8.32 -7.36 -8.87
N ALA A 59 -8.71 -6.13 -8.49
CA ALA A 59 -8.61 -4.98 -9.38
C ALA A 59 -8.27 -3.67 -8.65
N LEU A 60 -7.65 -3.73 -7.47
CA LEU A 60 -7.23 -2.53 -6.73
C LEU A 60 -6.13 -1.79 -7.47
N ALA A 61 -5.03 -2.49 -7.74
CA ALA A 61 -3.95 -1.99 -8.59
C ALA A 61 -4.21 -2.43 -10.02
N ARG A 62 -4.53 -1.47 -10.89
CA ARG A 62 -4.77 -1.73 -12.31
C ARG A 62 -3.51 -1.41 -13.09
N THR A 63 -3.07 -2.33 -13.93
CA THR A 63 -2.11 -2.01 -14.99
C THR A 63 -2.85 -1.49 -16.20
N SER A 64 -2.48 -0.33 -16.72
CA SER A 64 -2.87 0.01 -18.08
C SER A 64 -2.18 -0.97 -19.03
N ARG A 65 -2.97 -1.66 -19.87
CA ARG A 65 -2.45 -2.22 -21.11
C ARG A 65 -2.33 -1.05 -22.08
N THR A 66 -1.10 -0.71 -22.43
CA THR A 66 -0.77 -0.05 -23.71
C THR A 66 -0.29 -1.13 -24.65
#